data_AF-A0A2N0ND07-F1
#
_entry.id   AF-A0A2N0ND07-F1
#
_cell.length_a   1.000
_cell.length_b   1.000
_cell.length_c   1.000
_cell.angle_alpha   90.00
_cell.angle_beta   90.00
_cell.angle_gamma   90.00
#
_symmetry.space_group_name_H-M   'P 1'
#
loop_
_entity.id
_entity.type
_entity.pdbx_description
1 polymer ?
#
loop_
_entity_poly.entity_id
_entity_poly.type
_entity_poly.pdbx_seq_one_letter_code
_entity_poly.pdbx_strand_id
1 'polypeptide(L)'
;TTLEFISNRTTFTKRQCSSEDTKERSYQIKNLLKDLPTYDTLCKRDVDVLENNKCIRCDENEIETWDHIWICNDNEANLDEILRESISKFEEHLNKNGRSEEIIILRNHNINIVTILEERSNILLGKSQIWEMLRGVFNDRFNHLTKIKEELKIIKESSKTRKTKGNTEARFKEEKQRKKKRARSKGRGL
;
A
#
# COMPACT_ATOMS: atom_id res chain seq x y z
N THR A 1 10.14 -13.24 -2.47
CA THR A 1 10.59 -13.03 -1.07
C THR A 1 10.65 -11.54 -0.77
N THR A 2 10.69 -11.15 0.51
CA THR A 2 10.86 -9.73 0.93
C THR A 2 12.11 -9.09 0.30
N LEU A 3 13.21 -9.84 0.20
CA LEU A 3 14.44 -9.36 -0.44
C LEU A 3 14.28 -9.12 -1.95
N GLU A 4 13.56 -10.01 -2.65
CA GLU A 4 13.24 -9.80 -4.08
C GLU A 4 12.35 -8.56 -4.28
N PHE A 5 11.43 -8.31 -3.35
CA PHE A 5 10.58 -7.12 -3.36
C PHE A 5 11.44 -5.86 -3.21
N ILE A 6 12.25 -5.75 -2.14
CA ILE A 6 13.14 -4.59 -1.87
C ILE A 6 14.16 -4.32 -2.99
N SER A 7 14.57 -5.38 -3.71
CA SER A 7 15.56 -5.29 -4.78
C SER A 7 14.96 -5.16 -6.18
N ASN A 8 13.64 -4.98 -6.29
CA ASN A 8 12.91 -4.93 -7.57
C ASN A 8 13.15 -6.14 -8.49
N ARG A 9 13.56 -7.28 -7.94
CA ARG A 9 13.77 -8.52 -8.70
C ARG A 9 12.46 -9.22 -9.07
N THR A 10 11.33 -8.68 -8.62
CA THR A 10 9.99 -9.10 -9.05
C THR A 10 9.64 -8.59 -10.44
N THR A 11 10.29 -7.51 -10.90
CA THR A 11 10.05 -6.87 -12.21
C THR A 11 11.25 -7.03 -13.16
N PHE A 12 12.48 -7.15 -12.64
CA PHE A 12 13.68 -7.28 -13.46
C PHE A 12 14.50 -8.54 -13.13
N THR A 13 15.00 -9.21 -14.17
CA THR A 13 15.88 -10.37 -14.04
C THR A 13 17.36 -10.00 -13.86
N LYS A 14 17.72 -8.74 -14.11
CA LYS A 14 19.09 -8.19 -13.99
C LYS A 14 19.06 -6.92 -13.14
N ARG A 15 20.21 -6.56 -12.53
CA ARG A 15 20.35 -5.29 -11.80
C ARG A 15 20.12 -4.13 -12.77
N GLN A 16 19.09 -3.34 -12.51
CA GLN A 16 18.86 -2.07 -13.19
C GLN A 16 19.22 -0.92 -12.25
N CYS A 17 19.66 0.20 -12.81
CA CYS A 17 20.05 1.40 -12.05
C CYS A 17 19.37 2.65 -12.61
N SER A 18 18.17 2.50 -13.21
CA SER A 18 17.44 3.65 -13.71
C SER A 18 17.00 4.55 -12.55
N SER A 19 16.68 5.81 -12.86
CA SER A 19 16.15 6.75 -11.86
C SER A 19 14.83 6.26 -11.26
N GLU A 20 13.99 5.60 -12.07
CA GLU A 20 12.73 5.00 -11.63
C GLU A 20 12.97 3.82 -10.68
N ASP A 21 13.88 2.90 -11.02
CA ASP A 21 14.25 1.77 -10.17
C ASP A 21 14.80 2.24 -8.82
N THR A 22 15.70 3.22 -8.85
CA THR A 22 16.30 3.80 -7.64
C THR A 22 15.24 4.39 -6.72
N LYS A 23 14.27 5.14 -7.27
CA LYS A 23 13.16 5.73 -6.50
C LYS A 23 12.28 4.65 -5.88
N GLU A 24 11.95 3.62 -6.64
CA GLU A 24 11.10 2.53 -6.16
C GLU A 24 11.75 1.73 -5.04
N ARG A 25 13.02 1.34 -5.20
CA ARG A 25 13.78 0.66 -4.16
C ARG A 25 13.92 1.54 -2.91
N SER A 26 14.21 2.83 -3.08
CA SER A 26 14.28 3.78 -1.97
C SER A 26 12.95 3.84 -1.21
N TYR A 27 11.82 3.90 -1.93
CA TYR A 27 10.50 3.86 -1.31
C TYR A 27 10.27 2.57 -0.52
N GLN A 28 10.55 1.41 -1.10
CA GLN A 28 10.34 0.11 -0.45
C GLN A 28 11.18 -0.03 0.82
N ILE A 29 12.46 0.38 0.78
CA ILE A 29 13.35 0.38 1.94
C ILE A 29 12.80 1.31 3.03
N LYS A 30 12.45 2.55 2.68
CA LYS A 30 11.91 3.51 3.64
C LYS A 30 10.58 3.04 4.23
N ASN A 31 9.71 2.43 3.42
CA ASN A 31 8.43 1.91 3.89
C ASN A 31 8.61 0.72 4.85
N LEU A 32 9.56 -0.18 4.56
CA LEU A 32 9.92 -1.27 5.45
C LEU A 32 10.40 -0.77 6.82
N LEU A 33 11.23 0.27 6.82
CA LEU A 33 11.80 0.90 8.01
C LEU A 33 10.83 1.87 8.71
N LYS A 34 9.67 2.17 8.13
CA LYS A 34 8.75 3.24 8.54
C LYS A 34 9.38 4.64 8.52
N ASP A 35 10.39 4.85 7.68
CA ASP A 35 11.11 6.12 7.47
C ASP A 35 10.52 6.97 6.34
N LEU A 36 9.32 6.62 5.85
CA LEU A 36 8.60 7.48 4.94
C LEU A 36 8.27 8.82 5.64
N PRO A 37 8.32 9.95 4.92
CA PRO A 37 8.10 11.26 5.53
C PRO A 37 6.66 11.35 6.06
N THR A 38 6.52 11.40 7.38
CA THR A 38 5.31 11.78 8.11
C THR A 38 5.44 13.22 8.61
N TYR A 39 4.35 13.88 9.03
CA TYR A 39 4.50 15.20 9.65
C TYR A 39 5.39 15.19 10.89
N ASP A 40 5.38 14.14 11.71
CA ASP A 40 6.34 13.99 12.81
C ASP A 40 7.81 14.01 12.32
N THR A 41 8.10 13.32 11.22
CA THR A 41 9.44 13.29 10.63
C THR A 41 9.82 14.63 9.99
N LEU A 42 8.85 15.32 9.39
CA LEU A 42 9.07 16.60 8.72
C LEU A 42 9.24 17.75 9.72
N CYS A 43 8.49 17.77 10.83
CA CYS A 43 8.69 18.74 11.92
C CYS A 43 10.07 18.61 12.54
N LYS A 44 10.57 17.38 12.75
CA LYS A 44 11.95 17.14 13.23
C LYS A 44 13.04 17.69 12.30
N ARG A 45 12.73 17.92 11.03
CA ARG A 45 13.66 18.43 10.01
C ARG A 45 13.57 19.95 9.82
N ASP A 46 12.79 20.63 10.66
CA ASP A 46 12.57 22.08 10.60
C ASP A 46 12.13 22.56 9.21
N VAL A 47 11.18 21.83 8.61
CA VAL A 47 10.60 22.24 7.32
C VAL A 47 9.60 23.37 7.61
N ASP A 48 10.00 24.61 7.30
CA ASP A 48 9.30 25.90 7.57
C ASP A 48 7.79 25.97 7.31
N VAL A 49 7.23 24.99 6.61
CA VAL A 49 5.83 24.97 6.14
C VAL A 49 4.88 24.25 7.11
N LEU A 50 5.39 23.48 8.10
CA LEU A 50 4.56 22.69 9.01
C LEU A 50 4.59 23.24 10.44
N GLU A 51 3.44 23.72 10.91
CA GLU A 51 3.29 24.30 12.25
C GLU A 51 3.27 23.23 13.38
N ASN A 52 2.85 22.00 13.07
CA ASN A 52 2.80 20.89 14.03
C ASN A 52 2.84 19.52 13.32
N ASN A 53 3.02 18.46 14.11
CA ASN A 53 3.08 17.08 13.64
C ASN A 53 1.72 16.35 13.66
N LYS A 54 0.62 17.09 13.75
CA LYS A 54 -0.72 16.51 13.86
C LYS A 54 -1.24 16.09 12.49
N CYS A 55 -2.09 15.08 12.48
CA CYS A 55 -2.79 14.66 11.28
C CYS A 55 -3.67 15.80 10.75
N ILE A 56 -3.58 16.05 9.44
CA ILE A 56 -4.42 17.08 8.78
C ILE A 56 -5.78 16.53 8.35
N ARG A 57 -5.97 15.21 8.44
CA ARG A 57 -7.19 14.53 8.00
C ARG A 57 -8.19 14.54 9.12
N CYS A 58 -7.81 14.00 10.29
CA CYS A 58 -8.69 13.95 11.45
C CYS A 58 -8.62 15.21 12.29
N ASP A 59 -9.78 15.62 12.80
CA ASP A 59 -9.91 16.75 13.73
C ASP A 59 -9.52 16.37 15.17
N GLU A 60 -9.06 15.13 15.40
CA GLU A 60 -8.74 14.58 16.73
C GLU A 60 -7.38 15.05 17.30
N ASN A 61 -6.65 15.90 16.57
CA ASN A 61 -5.32 16.39 16.97
C ASN A 61 -4.28 15.26 17.24
N GLU A 62 -4.50 14.06 16.69
CA GLU A 62 -3.56 12.95 16.81
C GLU A 62 -2.25 13.24 16.04
N ILE A 63 -1.13 12.68 16.51
CA ILE A 63 0.16 12.80 15.83
C ILE A 63 0.15 11.93 14.57
N GLU A 64 0.51 12.52 13.43
CA GLU A 64 0.63 11.78 12.16
C GLU A 64 1.88 10.91 12.17
N THR A 65 1.71 9.68 12.63
CA THR A 65 2.71 8.60 12.54
C THR A 65 2.45 7.72 11.31
N TRP A 66 3.44 6.89 10.93
CA TRP A 66 3.26 5.93 9.84
C TRP A 66 2.06 5.00 10.08
N ASP A 67 1.85 4.59 11.34
CA ASP A 67 0.70 3.78 11.72
C ASP A 67 -0.61 4.56 11.58
N HIS A 68 -0.67 5.79 12.10
CA HIS A 68 -1.88 6.63 12.05
C HIS A 68 -2.37 6.87 10.61
N ILE A 69 -1.46 7.03 9.63
CA ILE A 69 -1.84 7.20 8.21
C ILE A 69 -2.77 6.08 7.72
N TRP A 70 -2.59 4.84 8.22
CA TRP A 70 -3.37 3.68 7.83
C TRP A 70 -4.64 3.45 8.65
N ILE A 71 -4.71 3.97 9.88
CA ILE A 71 -5.85 3.75 10.80
C ILE A 71 -6.61 5.04 11.16
N CYS A 72 -6.28 6.15 10.53
CA CYS A 72 -6.97 7.42 10.74
C CYS A 72 -8.48 7.23 10.55
N ASN A 73 -9.28 7.67 11.52
CA ASN A 73 -10.73 7.50 11.53
C ASN A 73 -11.42 8.18 10.34
N ASP A 74 -10.80 9.22 9.78
CA ASP A 74 -11.30 9.97 8.64
C ASP A 74 -10.91 9.35 7.28
N ASN A 75 -10.24 8.20 7.28
CA ASN A 75 -9.98 7.47 6.05
C ASN A 75 -11.31 6.92 5.48
N GLU A 76 -11.49 7.03 4.16
CA GLU A 76 -12.68 6.53 3.44
C GLU A 76 -12.87 5.00 3.55
N ALA A 77 -11.78 4.28 3.84
CA ALA A 77 -11.79 2.83 3.98
C ALA A 77 -10.80 2.39 5.06
N ASN A 78 -11.18 1.34 5.78
CA ASN A 78 -10.30 0.67 6.73
C ASN A 78 -9.45 -0.41 6.04
N LEU A 79 -8.52 -1.01 6.79
CA LEU A 79 -7.59 -2.01 6.26
C LEU A 79 -8.27 -3.29 5.73
N ASP A 80 -9.37 -3.73 6.35
CA ASP A 80 -10.13 -4.90 5.89
C ASP A 80 -10.85 -4.61 4.57
N GLU A 81 -11.48 -3.43 4.47
CA GLU A 81 -12.11 -2.98 3.23
C GLU A 81 -11.09 -2.86 2.09
N ILE A 82 -9.92 -2.26 2.36
CA ILE A 82 -8.82 -2.17 1.40
C ILE A 82 -8.35 -3.57 0.96
N LEU A 83 -8.26 -4.54 1.88
CA LEU A 83 -7.88 -5.90 1.55
C LEU A 83 -8.89 -6.55 0.60
N ARG A 84 -10.18 -6.53 0.96
CA ARG A 84 -11.26 -7.11 0.15
C ARG A 84 -11.37 -6.44 -1.22
N GLU A 85 -11.25 -5.11 -1.26
CA GLU A 85 -11.26 -4.34 -2.50
C GLU A 85 -10.04 -4.69 -3.37
N SER A 86 -8.87 -4.91 -2.77
CA SER A 86 -7.65 -5.29 -3.50
C SER A 86 -7.80 -6.65 -4.19
N ILE A 87 -8.39 -7.64 -3.51
CA ILE A 87 -8.67 -8.96 -4.09
C ILE A 87 -9.68 -8.83 -5.23
N SER A 88 -10.74 -8.03 -5.04
CA SER A 88 -11.77 -7.78 -6.05
C SER A 88 -11.18 -7.11 -7.30
N LYS A 89 -10.35 -6.08 -7.14
CA LYS A 89 -9.62 -5.41 -8.24
C LYS A 89 -8.69 -6.35 -8.98
N PHE A 90 -8.05 -7.27 -8.27
CA PHE A 90 -7.19 -8.28 -8.88
C PHE A 90 -8.01 -9.27 -9.71
N GLU A 91 -9.16 -9.71 -9.20
CA GLU A 91 -10.09 -10.57 -9.93
C GLU A 91 -10.62 -9.89 -11.20
N GLU A 92 -11.02 -8.61 -11.12
CA GLU A 92 -11.40 -7.81 -12.29
C GLU A 92 -10.28 -7.73 -13.33
N HIS A 93 -9.03 -7.58 -12.87
CA HIS A 93 -7.87 -7.56 -13.75
C HIS A 93 -7.69 -8.91 -14.46
N LEU A 94 -7.86 -10.04 -13.78
CA LEU A 94 -7.84 -11.36 -14.42
C LEU A 94 -8.97 -11.49 -15.44
N ASN A 95 -10.17 -11.01 -15.10
CA ASN A 95 -11.34 -11.09 -15.95
C ASN A 95 -11.17 -10.28 -17.25
N LYS A 96 -10.67 -9.03 -17.13
CA LYS A 96 -10.35 -8.18 -18.29
C LYS A 96 -9.31 -8.79 -19.23
N ASN A 97 -8.47 -9.71 -18.73
CA ASN A 97 -7.46 -10.42 -19.51
C ASN A 97 -7.90 -11.83 -19.95
N GLY A 98 -9.16 -12.23 -19.70
CA GLY A 98 -9.68 -13.55 -20.09
C GLY A 98 -9.07 -14.73 -19.32
N ARG A 99 -8.48 -14.50 -18.14
CA ARG A 99 -7.77 -15.52 -17.34
C ARG A 99 -8.73 -16.28 -16.41
N SER A 100 -9.71 -16.97 -17.00
CA SER A 100 -10.83 -17.61 -16.26
C SER A 100 -10.40 -18.70 -15.27
N GLU A 101 -9.45 -19.57 -15.64
CA GLU A 101 -8.93 -20.62 -14.77
C GLU A 101 -8.30 -20.05 -13.49
N GLU A 102 -7.60 -18.93 -13.62
CA GLU A 102 -6.92 -18.30 -12.49
C GLU A 102 -7.86 -17.55 -11.56
N ILE A 103 -9.00 -17.07 -12.07
CA ILE A 103 -10.08 -16.55 -11.24
C ILE A 103 -10.62 -17.66 -10.33
N ILE A 104 -10.78 -18.89 -10.85
CA ILE A 104 -11.21 -20.04 -10.05
C ILE A 104 -10.18 -20.32 -8.95
N ILE A 105 -8.88 -20.35 -9.30
CA ILE A 105 -7.79 -20.53 -8.33
C ILE A 105 -7.83 -19.44 -7.24
N LEU A 106 -7.95 -18.17 -7.64
CA LEU A 106 -8.03 -17.05 -6.69
C LEU A 106 -9.21 -17.21 -5.72
N ARG A 107 -10.40 -17.51 -6.24
CA ARG A 107 -11.62 -17.69 -5.44
C ARG A 107 -11.50 -18.88 -4.49
N ASN A 108 -10.92 -19.99 -4.93
CA ASN A 108 -10.70 -21.18 -4.10
C ASN A 108 -9.76 -20.89 -2.91
N HIS A 109 -8.77 -20.03 -3.10
CA HIS A 109 -7.80 -19.67 -2.07
C HIS A 109 -8.13 -18.37 -1.31
N ASN A 110 -9.18 -17.65 -1.69
CA ASN A 110 -9.50 -16.31 -1.17
C ASN A 110 -9.65 -16.29 0.35
N ILE A 111 -10.45 -17.22 0.90
CA ILE A 111 -10.66 -17.34 2.34
C ILE A 111 -9.32 -17.55 3.05
N ASN A 112 -8.49 -18.48 2.56
CA ASN A 112 -7.20 -18.75 3.17
C ASN A 112 -6.24 -17.55 3.11
N ILE A 113 -6.25 -16.80 2.01
CA ILE A 113 -5.44 -15.58 1.85
C ILE A 113 -5.87 -14.53 2.88
N VAL A 114 -7.17 -14.27 2.99
CA VAL A 114 -7.72 -13.31 3.95
C VAL A 114 -7.43 -13.73 5.38
N THR A 115 -7.67 -15.00 5.73
CA THR A 115 -7.38 -15.54 7.07
C THR A 115 -5.92 -15.35 7.45
N ILE A 116 -4.97 -15.68 6.56
CA ILE A 116 -3.54 -15.45 6.83
C ILE A 116 -3.26 -13.98 7.16
N LEU A 117 -3.88 -13.04 6.43
CA LEU A 117 -3.62 -11.61 6.61
C LEU A 117 -4.29 -11.00 7.85
N GLU A 118 -5.43 -11.54 8.28
CA GLU A 118 -6.16 -11.13 9.49
C GLU A 118 -5.52 -11.67 10.77
N GLU A 119 -4.82 -12.81 10.70
CA GLU A 119 -4.14 -13.40 11.85
C GLU A 119 -3.08 -12.47 12.47
N ARG A 120 -2.79 -12.69 13.75
CA ARG A 120 -1.75 -11.94 14.48
C ARG A 120 -0.38 -12.12 13.84
N SER A 121 0.36 -11.02 13.80
CA SER A 121 1.75 -11.00 13.38
C SER A 121 2.66 -11.52 14.50
N ASN A 122 3.61 -12.37 14.14
CA ASN A 122 4.65 -12.85 15.06
C ASN A 122 5.82 -11.86 15.19
N ILE A 123 5.91 -10.89 14.29
CA ILE A 123 7.00 -9.91 14.20
C ILE A 123 6.55 -8.54 14.72
N LEU A 124 5.29 -8.18 14.49
CA LEU A 124 4.66 -6.95 14.94
C LEU A 124 3.68 -7.22 16.07
N LEU A 125 4.15 -7.05 17.31
CA LEU A 125 3.31 -7.21 18.48
C LEU A 125 2.05 -6.33 18.40
N GLY A 126 0.88 -6.94 18.65
CA GLY A 126 -0.42 -6.24 18.64
C GLY A 126 -0.97 -5.90 17.25
N LYS A 127 -0.32 -6.34 16.16
CA LYS A 127 -0.77 -6.11 14.78
C LYS A 127 -1.12 -7.44 14.08
N SER A 128 -1.92 -7.38 13.04
CA SER A 128 -2.17 -8.51 12.13
C SER A 128 -1.12 -8.58 11.00
N GLN A 129 -1.07 -9.69 10.29
CA GLN A 129 -0.10 -9.94 9.22
C GLN A 129 -0.29 -9.00 8.02
N ILE A 130 -1.46 -8.40 7.83
CA ILE A 130 -1.66 -7.34 6.82
C ILE A 130 -0.66 -6.18 6.98
N TRP A 131 -0.27 -5.86 8.22
CA TRP A 131 0.71 -4.80 8.50
C TRP A 131 2.13 -5.16 8.06
N GLU A 132 2.47 -6.44 8.03
CA GLU A 132 3.71 -6.92 7.42
C GLU A 132 3.65 -6.69 5.90
N MET A 133 2.52 -7.04 5.29
CA MET A 133 2.32 -6.87 3.85
C MET A 133 2.33 -5.40 3.41
N LEU A 134 1.75 -4.49 4.20
CA LEU A 134 1.81 -3.03 3.97
C LEU A 134 3.25 -2.50 3.95
N ARG A 135 4.16 -3.11 4.72
CA ARG A 135 5.59 -2.79 4.73
C ARG A 135 6.39 -3.46 3.61
N GLY A 136 5.74 -4.29 2.79
CA GLY A 136 6.39 -5.07 1.73
C GLY A 136 7.07 -6.34 2.22
N VAL A 137 6.71 -6.82 3.42
CA VAL A 137 7.19 -8.12 3.93
C VAL A 137 6.27 -9.21 3.39
N PHE A 138 6.84 -10.13 2.62
CA PHE A 138 6.09 -11.26 2.06
C PHE A 138 5.84 -12.32 3.13
N ASN A 139 4.60 -12.80 3.21
CA ASN A 139 4.25 -13.87 4.14
C ASN A 139 4.52 -15.24 3.55
N ASP A 140 5.50 -15.96 4.10
CA ASP A 140 5.90 -17.26 3.57
C ASP A 140 4.83 -18.35 3.72
N ARG A 141 3.79 -18.15 4.54
CA ARG A 141 2.65 -19.07 4.62
C ARG A 141 1.89 -19.19 3.31
N PHE A 142 1.93 -18.17 2.46
CA PHE A 142 1.37 -18.28 1.11
C PHE A 142 2.04 -19.39 0.28
N ASN A 143 3.31 -19.71 0.55
CA ASN A 143 4.01 -20.84 -0.09
C ASN A 143 3.49 -22.21 0.34
N HIS A 144 2.72 -22.27 1.42
CA HIS A 144 2.21 -23.50 2.01
C HIS A 144 0.71 -23.71 1.75
N LEU A 145 0.04 -22.78 1.07
CA LEU A 145 -1.38 -22.90 0.71
C LEU A 145 -1.65 -24.01 -0.30
N THR A 146 -0.69 -24.29 -1.19
CA THR A 146 -0.83 -25.29 -2.24
C THR A 146 0.53 -25.84 -2.64
N LYS A 147 0.55 -27.09 -3.11
CA LYS A 147 1.74 -27.74 -3.71
C LYS A 147 1.78 -27.55 -5.23
N ILE A 148 0.70 -27.05 -5.83
CA ILE A 148 0.57 -26.85 -7.27
C ILE A 148 1.29 -25.55 -7.65
N LYS A 149 2.26 -25.64 -8.56
CA LYS A 149 3.14 -24.50 -8.91
C LYS A 149 2.37 -23.39 -9.61
N GLU A 150 1.42 -23.75 -10.45
CA GLU A 150 0.55 -22.88 -11.22
C GLU A 150 -0.33 -22.05 -10.28
N GLU A 151 -0.96 -22.69 -9.29
CA GLU A 151 -1.75 -22.00 -8.27
C GLU A 151 -0.89 -21.06 -7.42
N LEU A 152 0.28 -21.54 -6.97
CA LEU A 152 1.20 -20.74 -6.17
C LEU A 152 1.66 -19.47 -6.92
N LYS A 153 1.80 -19.54 -8.24
CA LYS A 153 2.14 -18.39 -9.07
C LYS A 153 1.04 -17.32 -9.00
N ILE A 154 -0.22 -17.72 -9.06
CA ILE A 154 -1.37 -16.80 -8.99
C ILE A 154 -1.50 -16.19 -7.60
N ILE A 155 -1.35 -16.99 -6.53
CA ILE A 155 -1.35 -16.50 -5.14
C ILE A 155 -0.23 -15.47 -4.93
N LYS A 156 0.96 -15.74 -5.46
CA LYS A 156 2.07 -14.77 -5.42
C LYS A 156 1.78 -13.53 -6.25
N GLU A 157 1.10 -13.66 -7.38
CA GLU A 157 0.72 -12.52 -8.21
C GLU A 157 -0.34 -11.63 -7.54
N SER A 158 -1.31 -12.21 -6.84
CA SER A 158 -2.33 -11.44 -6.09
C SER A 158 -1.75 -10.71 -4.89
N SER A 159 -0.75 -11.30 -4.23
CA SER A 159 -0.02 -10.66 -3.12
C SER A 159 0.95 -9.54 -3.55
N LYS A 160 1.22 -9.38 -4.85
CA LYS A 160 2.05 -8.29 -5.36
C LYS A 160 1.17 -7.06 -5.53
N THR A 161 1.45 -6.02 -4.76
CA THR A 161 0.93 -4.68 -4.98
C THR A 161 1.45 -4.15 -6.32
N ARG A 162 0.72 -4.42 -7.41
CA ARG A 162 0.95 -3.72 -8.67
C ARG A 162 0.63 -2.25 -8.40
N LYS A 163 1.64 -1.38 -8.51
CA LYS A 163 1.39 0.04 -8.73
C LYS A 163 0.50 0.15 -9.96
N THR A 164 -0.81 0.32 -9.77
CA THR A 164 -1.63 0.95 -10.80
C THR A 164 -1.12 2.38 -10.90
N LYS A 165 -0.19 2.61 -11.83
CA LYS A 165 0.39 3.93 -12.15
C LYS A 165 -0.68 5.02 -12.41
N GLY A 166 -1.96 4.66 -12.56
CA GLY A 166 -3.02 5.59 -12.93
C GLY A 166 -3.68 6.39 -11.80
N ASN A 167 -3.72 5.92 -10.55
CA ASN A 167 -4.69 6.49 -9.60
C ASN A 167 -4.10 7.52 -8.61
N THR A 168 -2.84 7.38 -8.21
CA THR A 168 -2.20 8.29 -7.24
C THR A 168 -1.84 9.64 -7.83
N GLU A 169 -1.34 9.70 -9.07
CA GLU A 169 -1.07 10.97 -9.75
C GLU A 169 -2.35 11.73 -10.12
N ALA A 170 -3.42 11.01 -10.50
CA ALA A 170 -4.72 11.60 -10.79
C ALA A 170 -5.34 12.20 -9.51
N ARG A 171 -5.37 11.44 -8.40
CA ARG A 171 -5.84 11.94 -7.09
C ARG A 171 -5.04 13.14 -6.59
N PHE A 172 -3.69 13.12 -6.66
CA PHE A 172 -2.86 14.26 -6.25
C PHE A 172 -3.10 15.51 -7.10
N LYS A 173 -3.32 15.34 -8.42
CA LYS A 173 -3.65 16.46 -9.33
C LYS A 173 -5.04 17.02 -9.03
N GLU A 174 -6.03 16.16 -8.80
CA GLU A 174 -7.40 16.58 -8.43
C GLU A 174 -7.47 17.29 -7.08
N GLU A 175 -6.74 16.80 -6.07
CA GLU A 175 -6.72 17.41 -4.75
C GLU A 175 -6.01 18.78 -4.76
N LYS A 176 -4.92 18.90 -5.54
CA LYS A 176 -4.24 20.19 -5.77
C LYS A 176 -5.14 21.18 -6.51
N GLN A 177 -5.96 20.71 -7.45
CA GLN A 177 -6.96 21.55 -8.13
C GLN A 177 -8.12 21.95 -7.21
N ARG A 178 -8.63 21.05 -6.36
CA ARG A 178 -9.65 21.35 -5.33
C ARG A 178 -9.14 22.40 -4.35
N LYS A 179 -7.91 22.28 -3.85
CA LYS A 179 -7.27 23.27 -2.95
C LYS A 179 -7.10 24.64 -3.63
N LYS A 180 -6.70 24.68 -4.92
CA LYS A 180 -6.64 25.91 -5.72
C LYS A 180 -8.01 26.59 -5.91
N LYS A 181 -9.08 25.82 -6.13
CA LYS A 181 -10.45 26.35 -6.27
C LYS A 181 -10.95 26.95 -4.95
N ARG A 182 -10.73 26.27 -3.81
CA ARG A 182 -11.09 26.77 -2.47
C ARG A 182 -10.34 28.05 -2.07
N ALA A 183 -9.08 28.20 -2.49
CA ALA A 183 -8.32 29.42 -2.24
C ALA A 183 -8.82 30.61 -3.09
N ARG A 184 -9.23 30.36 -4.34
CA ARG A 184 -9.77 31.40 -5.25
C ARG A 184 -11.17 31.88 -4.86
N SER A 185 -11.99 31.02 -4.26
CA SER A 185 -13.32 31.41 -3.77
C SER A 185 -13.28 32.24 -2.49
N LYS A 186 -12.22 32.11 -1.67
CA LYS A 186 -12.04 32.91 -0.44
C LYS A 186 -11.43 34.31 -0.69
N GLY A 187 -10.92 34.59 -1.88
CA GLY A 187 -10.29 35.87 -2.23
C GLY A 187 -11.12 36.82 -3.12
N ARG A 188 -12.40 36.52 -3.36
CA ARG A 188 -13.31 37.35 -4.18
C ARG A 188 -14.46 38.01 -3.39
N GLY A 189 -14.34 38.01 -2.06
CA GLY A 189 -15.28 38.67 -1.15
C GLY A 189 -14.57 39.70 -0.30
N LEU A 190 -13.96 40.69 -0.94
CA LEU A 190 -13.56 41.99 -0.38
C LEU A 190 -13.71 43.02 -1.51
#